data_AF-A0A8U0IKK1-F1
#
_entry.id   AF-A0A8U0IKK1-F1
#
_cell.length_a   1.000
_cell.length_b   1.000
_cell.length_c   1.000
_cell.angle_alpha   90.00
_cell.angle_beta   90.00
_cell.angle_gamma   90.00
#
_symmetry.space_group_name_H-M   'P 1'
#
loop_
_entity.id
_entity.type
_entity.pdbx_description
1 polymer ?
#
loop_
_entity_poly.entity_id
_entity_poly.type
_entity_poly.pdbx_seq_one_letter_code
_entity_poly.pdbx_strand_id
1 'polypeptide(L)'
;MPTFVESVRTVEDPAELRRRLAERIDAIGEALDLLESWTEESRDAQTELASQYDAAKRLARDEIRSARDASEGENGSGIEAEEADAREDPEEIPAVDLLDHPAVADQTKDRLREYSTKLSVYLNREESYGAARSTLIGALDAELDLYADLLAELESGEASAADAHRRITAFAREDAPGPENRTAADVVLEAEVDEG
;
A
#
# COMPACT_ATOMS: atom_id res chain seq x y z
N MET A 1 -0.28 -26.55 -3.60
CA MET A 1 -1.39 -27.10 -2.78
C MET A 1 -2.65 -27.16 -3.64
N PRO A 2 -3.62 -28.08 -3.39
CA PRO A 2 -4.93 -27.97 -4.03
C PRO A 2 -5.63 -26.68 -3.59
N THR A 3 -6.38 -26.06 -4.48
CA THR A 3 -7.13 -24.83 -4.18
C THR A 3 -8.33 -25.13 -3.27
N PHE A 4 -8.91 -24.09 -2.65
CA PHE A 4 -10.11 -24.30 -1.85
C PHE A 4 -11.23 -24.94 -2.67
N VAL A 5 -11.46 -24.43 -3.89
CA VAL A 5 -12.46 -24.93 -4.84
C VAL A 5 -12.24 -26.41 -5.18
N GLU A 6 -10.99 -26.82 -5.41
CA GLU A 6 -10.64 -28.22 -5.68
C GLU A 6 -10.88 -29.12 -4.45
N SER A 7 -10.60 -28.60 -3.26
CA SER A 7 -10.75 -29.35 -2.01
C SER A 7 -12.22 -29.63 -1.69
N VAL A 8 -13.11 -28.64 -1.83
CA VAL A 8 -14.53 -28.79 -1.48
C VAL A 8 -15.31 -29.59 -2.51
N ARG A 9 -14.91 -29.57 -3.79
CA ARG A 9 -15.59 -30.36 -4.85
C ARG A 9 -15.69 -31.86 -4.58
N THR A 10 -14.82 -32.39 -3.73
CA THR A 10 -14.78 -33.82 -3.36
C THR A 10 -15.64 -34.15 -2.14
N VAL A 11 -16.21 -33.15 -1.47
CA VAL A 11 -16.95 -33.30 -0.21
C VAL A 11 -18.44 -33.50 -0.49
N GLU A 12 -18.92 -34.74 -0.40
CA GLU A 12 -20.34 -35.05 -0.63
C GLU A 12 -21.22 -34.87 0.62
N ASP A 13 -20.64 -34.94 1.81
CA ASP A 13 -21.34 -34.79 3.09
C ASP A 13 -21.61 -33.31 3.40
N PRO A 14 -22.89 -32.87 3.53
CA PRO A 14 -23.22 -31.49 3.89
C PRO A 14 -22.66 -31.05 5.24
N ALA A 15 -22.47 -31.95 6.20
CA ALA A 15 -21.89 -31.59 7.50
C ALA A 15 -20.40 -31.24 7.39
N GLU A 16 -19.63 -32.05 6.67
CA GLU A 16 -18.23 -31.76 6.36
C GLU A 16 -18.10 -30.51 5.51
N LEU A 17 -18.98 -30.29 4.52
CA LEU A 17 -18.94 -29.09 3.69
C LEU A 17 -19.16 -27.82 4.52
N ARG A 18 -20.12 -27.83 5.46
CA ARG A 18 -20.32 -26.71 6.40
C ARG A 18 -19.08 -26.44 7.24
N ARG A 19 -18.41 -27.48 7.74
CA ARG A 19 -17.17 -27.33 8.50
C ARG A 19 -16.08 -26.66 7.65
N ARG A 20 -15.90 -27.08 6.39
CA ARG A 20 -14.92 -26.48 5.47
C ARG A 20 -15.24 -25.04 5.14
N LEU A 21 -16.52 -24.70 4.97
CA LEU A 21 -16.95 -23.32 4.72
C LEU A 21 -16.70 -22.43 5.94
N ALA A 22 -16.99 -22.90 7.15
CA ALA A 22 -16.69 -22.17 8.37
C ALA A 22 -15.18 -21.92 8.53
N GLU A 23 -14.34 -22.95 8.34
CA GLU A 23 -12.88 -22.82 8.35
C GLU A 23 -12.39 -21.83 7.28
N ARG A 24 -13.04 -21.80 6.12
CA ARG A 24 -12.69 -20.87 5.05
C ARG A 24 -13.11 -19.43 5.38
N ILE A 25 -14.25 -19.23 6.02
CA ILE A 25 -14.70 -17.92 6.50
C ILE A 25 -13.67 -17.35 7.48
N ASP A 26 -13.18 -18.17 8.42
CA ASP A 26 -12.12 -17.75 9.35
C ASP A 26 -10.84 -17.35 8.58
N ALA A 27 -10.43 -18.16 7.61
CA ALA A 27 -9.25 -17.86 6.77
C ALA A 27 -9.41 -16.61 5.88
N ILE A 28 -10.64 -16.27 5.47
CA ILE A 28 -10.92 -15.00 4.78
C ILE A 28 -10.75 -13.82 5.74
N GLY A 29 -11.18 -13.97 6.99
CA GLY A 29 -10.93 -12.98 8.05
C GLY A 29 -9.42 -12.72 8.22
N GLU A 30 -8.62 -13.79 8.31
CA GLU A 30 -7.15 -13.68 8.37
C GLU A 30 -6.57 -12.96 7.14
N ALA A 31 -7.08 -13.26 5.94
CA ALA A 31 -6.64 -12.60 4.71
C ALA A 31 -7.01 -11.11 4.68
N LEU A 32 -8.18 -10.72 5.21
CA LEU A 32 -8.58 -9.32 5.33
C LEU A 32 -7.68 -8.56 6.32
N ASP A 33 -7.41 -9.15 7.48
CA ASP A 33 -6.51 -8.58 8.50
C ASP A 33 -5.09 -8.38 7.93
N LEU A 34 -4.59 -9.32 7.13
CA LEU A 34 -3.30 -9.20 6.45
C LEU A 34 -3.28 -8.02 5.47
N LEU A 35 -4.33 -7.85 4.65
CA LEU A 35 -4.41 -6.74 3.71
C LEU A 35 -4.52 -5.37 4.42
N GLU A 36 -5.20 -5.32 5.56
CA GLU A 36 -5.25 -4.12 6.40
C GLU A 36 -3.86 -3.79 6.95
N SER A 37 -3.16 -4.78 7.50
CA SER A 37 -1.78 -4.63 8.00
C SER A 37 -0.83 -4.11 6.92
N TRP A 38 -0.84 -4.68 5.72
CA TRP A 38 -0.03 -4.18 4.60
C TRP A 38 -0.39 -2.75 4.19
N THR A 39 -1.66 -2.37 4.32
CA THR A 39 -2.12 -1.01 4.03
C THR A 39 -1.61 -0.02 5.09
N GLU A 40 -1.61 -0.40 6.35
CA GLU A 40 -1.04 0.40 7.44
C GLU A 40 0.47 0.55 7.30
N GLU A 41 1.19 -0.55 7.09
CA GLU A 41 2.65 -0.52 6.85
C GLU A 41 3.02 0.36 5.66
N SER A 42 2.20 0.35 4.61
CA SER A 42 2.39 1.23 3.46
C SER A 42 2.25 2.72 3.84
N ARG A 43 1.20 3.08 4.59
CA ARG A 43 0.98 4.46 5.06
C ARG A 43 2.11 4.94 5.98
N ASP A 44 2.62 4.07 6.83
CA ASP A 44 3.73 4.38 7.73
C ASP A 44 5.02 4.64 6.94
N ALA A 45 5.33 3.77 5.96
CA ALA A 45 6.48 3.96 5.08
C ALA A 45 6.38 5.26 4.26
N GLN A 46 5.19 5.60 3.75
CA GLN A 46 4.94 6.88 3.08
C GLN A 46 5.19 8.07 4.01
N THR A 47 4.66 8.01 5.23
CA THR A 47 4.79 9.08 6.23
C THR A 47 6.25 9.29 6.61
N GLU A 48 7.00 8.21 6.82
CA GLU A 48 8.42 8.26 7.13
C GLU A 48 9.24 8.87 5.98
N LEU A 49 9.01 8.44 4.73
CA LEU A 49 9.69 9.00 3.57
C LEU A 49 9.37 10.49 3.37
N ALA A 50 8.12 10.90 3.57
CA ALA A 50 7.73 12.31 3.50
C ALA A 50 8.43 13.13 4.60
N SER A 51 8.48 12.61 5.84
CA SER A 51 9.18 13.24 6.96
C SER A 51 10.67 13.42 6.69
N GLN A 52 11.33 12.39 6.13
CA GLN A 52 12.75 12.45 5.75
C GLN A 52 13.01 13.48 4.64
N TYR A 53 12.11 13.58 3.65
CA TYR A 53 12.20 14.60 2.61
C TYR A 53 12.00 16.02 3.17
N ASP A 54 11.05 16.21 4.08
CA ASP A 54 10.82 17.49 4.77
C ASP A 54 11.98 17.89 5.68
N ALA A 55 12.63 16.94 6.33
CA ALA A 55 13.85 17.19 7.09
C ALA A 55 15.01 17.64 6.18
N ALA A 56 15.18 17.01 5.00
CA ALA A 56 16.19 17.42 4.04
C ALA A 56 15.94 18.83 3.48
N LYS A 57 14.68 19.20 3.21
CA LYS A 57 14.33 20.57 2.79
C LYS A 57 14.65 21.60 3.87
N ARG A 58 14.30 21.33 5.12
CA ARG A 58 14.62 22.21 6.25
C ARG A 58 16.13 22.40 6.41
N LEU A 59 16.90 21.31 6.30
CA LEU A 59 18.35 21.39 6.36
C LEU A 59 18.93 22.28 5.25
N ALA A 60 18.44 22.15 4.01
CA ALA A 60 18.87 23.00 2.90
C ALA A 60 18.55 24.48 3.18
N ARG A 61 17.37 24.79 3.71
CA ARG A 61 16.98 26.16 4.06
C ARG A 61 17.80 26.74 5.20
N ASP A 62 18.14 25.92 6.18
CA ASP A 62 19.02 26.31 7.29
C ASP A 62 20.44 26.62 6.80
N GLU A 63 20.95 25.86 5.81
CA GLU A 63 22.23 26.13 5.15
C GLU A 63 22.22 27.47 4.40
N ILE A 64 21.14 27.77 3.66
CA ILE A 64 20.95 29.05 2.96
C ILE A 64 20.90 30.22 3.95
N ARG A 65 20.11 30.08 5.02
CA ARG A 65 20.00 31.10 6.07
C ARG A 65 21.36 31.35 6.74
N SER A 66 22.10 30.29 7.04
CA SER A 66 23.43 30.38 7.65
C SER A 66 24.44 31.08 6.74
N ALA A 67 24.40 30.81 5.43
CA ALA A 67 25.26 31.49 4.46
C ALA A 67 24.92 32.98 4.34
N ARG A 68 23.63 33.32 4.37
CA ARG A 68 23.16 34.71 4.38
C ARG A 68 23.60 35.45 5.64
N ASP A 69 23.37 34.90 6.82
CA ASP A 69 23.75 35.50 8.11
C ASP A 69 25.28 35.72 8.19
N ALA A 70 26.07 34.79 7.65
CA ALA A 70 27.53 34.94 7.55
C ALA A 70 27.93 36.11 6.61
N SER A 71 27.22 36.28 5.48
CA SER A 71 27.48 37.37 4.54
C SER A 71 27.08 38.76 5.06
N GLU A 72 26.00 38.84 5.85
CA GLU A 72 25.52 40.09 6.47
C GLU A 72 26.42 40.52 7.67
N GLY A 73 27.07 39.56 8.35
CA GLY A 73 27.96 39.82 9.49
C GLY A 73 29.38 40.29 9.13
N GLU A 74 29.86 40.04 7.91
CA GLU A 74 31.25 40.32 7.50
C GLU A 74 31.44 41.65 6.75
N ASN A 75 30.38 42.28 6.23
CA ASN A 75 30.44 43.54 5.48
C ASN A 75 29.49 44.63 6.00
N GLY A 76 29.86 45.26 7.12
CA GLY A 76 29.38 46.59 7.50
C GLY A 76 29.89 47.72 6.59
N SER A 77 29.95 47.51 5.27
CA SER A 77 30.32 48.54 4.30
C SER A 77 29.56 48.33 3.00
N GLY A 78 28.70 49.29 2.68
CA GLY A 78 27.75 49.23 1.58
C GLY A 78 28.42 48.97 0.24
N ILE A 79 28.03 47.85 -0.37
CA ILE A 79 28.06 47.68 -1.82
C ILE A 79 26.68 47.16 -2.19
N GLU A 80 26.01 47.89 -3.07
CA GLU A 80 24.72 47.53 -3.66
C GLU A 80 24.91 46.23 -4.46
N ALA A 81 24.65 45.08 -3.82
CA ALA A 81 24.58 43.81 -4.52
C ALA A 81 23.32 43.82 -5.40
N GLU A 82 23.52 43.91 -6.71
CA GLU A 82 22.57 43.46 -7.73
C GLU A 82 22.40 41.94 -7.63
N GLU A 83 21.83 41.44 -6.53
CA GLU A 83 21.47 40.03 -6.41
C GLU A 83 20.06 39.96 -5.84
N ALA A 84 19.09 39.80 -6.73
CA ALA A 84 17.70 39.54 -6.37
C ALA A 84 17.52 38.25 -5.55
N ASP A 85 18.55 37.39 -5.53
CA ASP A 85 18.59 36.09 -4.86
C ASP A 85 18.85 36.19 -3.34
N ALA A 86 19.53 37.24 -2.87
CA ALA A 86 19.92 37.38 -1.46
C ALA A 86 18.78 37.81 -0.52
N ARG A 87 17.56 38.02 -1.05
CA ARG A 87 16.41 38.55 -0.28
C ARG A 87 15.19 37.62 -0.22
N GLU A 88 15.18 36.52 -0.96
CA GLU A 88 14.09 35.55 -0.85
C GLU A 88 14.16 34.85 0.52
N ASP A 89 13.01 34.71 1.18
CA ASP A 89 12.95 33.91 2.41
C ASP A 89 13.29 32.47 2.04
N PRO A 90 14.27 31.80 2.69
CA PRO A 90 14.57 30.40 2.42
C PRO A 90 13.32 29.48 2.46
N GLU A 91 12.30 29.84 3.24
CA GLU A 91 11.03 29.11 3.26
C GLU A 91 10.18 29.25 2.00
N GLU A 92 10.35 30.34 1.24
CA GLU A 92 9.66 30.61 -0.02
C GLU A 92 10.32 29.92 -1.21
N ILE A 93 11.60 29.53 -1.09
CA ILE A 93 12.34 28.82 -2.15
C ILE A 93 11.66 27.45 -2.43
N PRO A 94 11.21 27.22 -3.68
CA PRO A 94 10.64 25.94 -4.10
C PRO A 94 11.63 24.79 -3.92
N ALA A 95 11.12 23.60 -3.60
CA ALA A 95 11.96 22.44 -3.32
C ALA A 95 12.85 22.00 -4.50
N VAL A 96 12.45 22.32 -5.74
CA VAL A 96 13.25 22.07 -6.94
C VAL A 96 14.46 23.01 -7.01
N ASP A 97 14.30 24.26 -6.60
CA ASP A 97 15.34 25.29 -6.67
C ASP A 97 16.38 25.11 -5.56
N LEU A 98 16.02 24.45 -4.44
CA LEU A 98 16.98 24.04 -3.39
C LEU A 98 18.11 23.13 -3.91
N LEU A 99 17.86 22.36 -4.97
CA LEU A 99 18.87 21.47 -5.56
C LEU A 99 19.95 22.22 -6.32
N ASP A 100 19.60 23.38 -6.87
CA ASP A 100 20.50 24.22 -7.67
C ASP A 100 21.09 25.37 -6.85
N HIS A 101 20.56 25.62 -5.65
CA HIS A 101 21.00 26.72 -4.80
C HIS A 101 22.48 26.57 -4.40
N PRO A 102 23.32 27.59 -4.61
CA PRO A 102 24.77 27.50 -4.41
C PRO A 102 25.18 27.33 -2.94
N ALA A 103 24.39 27.86 -2.00
CA ALA A 103 24.66 27.75 -0.57
C ALA A 103 24.29 26.39 0.05
N VAL A 104 23.59 25.51 -0.68
CA VAL A 104 23.20 24.19 -0.19
C VAL A 104 24.34 23.20 -0.44
N ALA A 105 24.73 22.45 0.60
CA ALA A 105 25.80 21.48 0.56
C ALA A 105 25.44 20.29 -0.35
N ASP A 106 26.44 19.73 -1.02
CA ASP A 106 26.26 18.58 -1.94
C ASP A 106 25.61 17.39 -1.24
N GLN A 107 25.96 17.11 0.02
CA GLN A 107 25.35 16.03 0.80
C GLN A 107 23.84 16.25 1.02
N THR A 108 23.43 17.49 1.25
CA THR A 108 22.02 17.85 1.45
C THR A 108 21.26 17.77 0.13
N LYS A 109 21.88 18.17 -0.99
CA LYS A 109 21.36 17.96 -2.35
C LYS A 109 21.18 16.48 -2.68
N ASP A 110 22.14 15.64 -2.32
CA ASP A 110 22.06 14.20 -2.54
C ASP A 110 20.90 13.58 -1.76
N ARG A 111 20.69 13.97 -0.49
CA ARG A 111 19.53 13.55 0.31
C ARG A 111 18.20 14.01 -0.29
N LEU A 112 18.13 15.26 -0.76
CA LEU A 112 16.94 15.79 -1.42
C LEU A 112 16.58 14.98 -2.67
N ARG A 113 17.58 14.65 -3.52
CA ARG A 113 17.39 13.81 -4.70
C ARG A 113 16.97 12.40 -4.34
N GLU A 114 17.64 11.81 -3.34
CA GLU A 114 17.37 10.45 -2.88
C GLU A 114 15.93 10.31 -2.39
N TYR A 115 15.50 11.16 -1.45
CA TYR A 115 14.17 11.07 -0.87
C TYR A 115 13.08 11.48 -1.85
N SER A 116 13.30 12.49 -2.71
CA SER A 116 12.38 12.84 -3.79
C SER A 116 12.16 11.66 -4.75
N THR A 117 13.24 10.98 -5.14
CA THR A 117 13.18 9.81 -6.02
C THR A 117 12.47 8.65 -5.34
N LYS A 118 12.85 8.34 -4.09
CA LYS A 118 12.20 7.28 -3.31
C LYS A 118 10.71 7.53 -3.16
N LEU A 119 10.30 8.74 -2.78
CA LEU A 119 8.90 9.10 -2.64
C LEU A 119 8.14 8.98 -3.96
N SER A 120 8.74 9.42 -5.08
CA SER A 120 8.12 9.30 -6.41
C SER A 120 7.94 7.84 -6.85
N VAL A 121 8.96 7.00 -6.66
CA VAL A 121 8.88 5.56 -6.96
C VAL A 121 7.86 4.88 -6.05
N TYR A 122 7.83 5.28 -4.77
CA TYR A 122 6.91 4.74 -3.79
C TYR A 122 5.45 5.07 -4.16
N LEU A 123 5.13 6.33 -4.44
CA LEU A 123 3.79 6.77 -4.81
C LEU A 123 3.27 6.07 -6.07
N ASN A 124 4.13 5.88 -7.08
CA ASN A 124 3.77 5.16 -8.30
C ASN A 124 3.44 3.67 -8.00
N ARG A 125 4.27 3.01 -7.18
CA ARG A 125 4.00 1.64 -6.74
C ARG A 125 2.72 1.54 -5.92
N GLU A 126 2.52 2.48 -5.00
CA GLU A 126 1.36 2.52 -4.11
C GLU A 126 0.05 2.75 -4.88
N GLU A 127 0.06 3.55 -5.95
CA GLU A 127 -1.10 3.69 -6.83
C GLU A 127 -1.48 2.35 -7.47
N SER A 128 -0.50 1.60 -7.97
CA SER A 128 -0.73 0.27 -8.57
C SER A 128 -1.18 -0.76 -7.54
N TYR A 129 -0.52 -0.83 -6.37
CA TYR A 129 -0.82 -1.81 -5.33
C TYR A 129 -2.12 -1.48 -4.59
N GLY A 130 -2.44 -0.21 -4.39
CA GLY A 130 -3.68 0.23 -3.76
C GLY A 130 -4.92 -0.19 -4.54
N ALA A 131 -4.88 -0.07 -5.88
CA ALA A 131 -5.97 -0.54 -6.75
C ALA A 131 -6.13 -2.07 -6.69
N ALA A 132 -5.02 -2.81 -6.68
CA ALA A 132 -5.03 -4.26 -6.53
C ALA A 132 -5.58 -4.69 -5.16
N ARG A 133 -5.12 -4.07 -4.06
CA ARG A 133 -5.63 -4.32 -2.70
C ARG A 133 -7.13 -4.04 -2.59
N SER A 134 -7.60 -2.92 -3.14
CA SER A 134 -9.05 -2.60 -3.12
C SER A 134 -9.88 -3.65 -3.86
N THR A 135 -9.35 -4.18 -4.97
CA THR A 135 -9.99 -5.25 -5.73
C THR A 135 -10.01 -6.56 -4.93
N LEU A 136 -8.92 -6.89 -4.25
CA LEU A 136 -8.82 -8.08 -3.40
C LEU A 136 -9.76 -8.00 -2.20
N ILE A 137 -9.83 -6.86 -1.50
CA ILE A 137 -10.77 -6.65 -0.39
C ILE A 137 -12.21 -6.86 -0.86
N GLY A 138 -12.62 -6.22 -1.97
CA GLY A 138 -13.98 -6.40 -2.49
C GLY A 138 -14.28 -7.85 -2.91
N ALA A 139 -13.29 -8.57 -3.42
CA ALA A 139 -13.45 -9.98 -3.76
C ALA A 139 -13.51 -10.89 -2.52
N LEU A 140 -12.76 -10.58 -1.45
CA LEU A 140 -12.82 -11.27 -0.17
C LEU A 140 -14.18 -11.04 0.52
N ASP A 141 -14.70 -9.81 0.49
CA ASP A 141 -16.03 -9.49 1.00
C ASP A 141 -17.11 -10.29 0.26
N ALA A 142 -17.06 -10.35 -1.07
CA ALA A 142 -17.99 -11.13 -1.88
C ALA A 142 -17.86 -12.65 -1.62
N GLU A 143 -16.63 -13.13 -1.40
CA GLU A 143 -16.37 -14.53 -1.04
C GLU A 143 -16.95 -14.86 0.35
N LEU A 144 -16.78 -13.96 1.31
CA LEU A 144 -17.32 -14.06 2.67
C LEU A 144 -18.84 -14.12 2.66
N ASP A 145 -19.49 -13.19 1.94
CA ASP A 145 -20.95 -13.14 1.80
C ASP A 145 -21.48 -14.45 1.17
N LEU A 146 -20.84 -14.92 0.10
CA LEU A 146 -21.20 -16.18 -0.55
C LEU A 146 -21.16 -17.36 0.44
N TYR A 147 -20.08 -17.48 1.22
CA TYR A 147 -19.91 -18.62 2.12
C TYR A 147 -20.80 -18.51 3.35
N ALA A 148 -21.05 -17.31 3.87
CA ALA A 148 -22.00 -17.09 4.96
C ALA A 148 -23.43 -17.49 4.54
N ASP A 149 -23.85 -17.09 3.34
CA ASP A 149 -25.15 -17.47 2.77
C ASP A 149 -25.24 -18.98 2.56
N LEU A 150 -24.21 -19.59 1.94
CA LEU A 150 -24.18 -21.04 1.72
C LEU A 150 -24.18 -21.82 3.02
N LEU A 151 -23.48 -21.35 4.05
CA LEU A 151 -23.46 -21.98 5.37
C LEU A 151 -24.88 -22.01 5.96
N ALA A 152 -25.59 -20.88 5.93
CA ALA A 152 -26.97 -20.78 6.41
C ALA A 152 -27.95 -21.66 5.60
N GLU A 153 -27.85 -21.66 4.27
CA GLU A 153 -28.69 -22.48 3.39
C GLU A 153 -28.44 -23.99 3.56
N LEU A 154 -27.19 -24.40 3.80
CA LEU A 154 -26.85 -25.80 4.09
C LEU A 154 -27.36 -26.22 5.48
N GLU A 155 -27.42 -25.31 6.45
CA GLU A 155 -27.98 -25.55 7.77
C GLU A 155 -29.51 -25.70 7.77
N SER A 156 -30.19 -24.86 6.99
CA SER A 156 -31.64 -24.92 6.80
C SER A 156 -32.08 -26.06 5.88
N GLY A 157 -31.16 -26.59 5.07
CA GLY A 157 -31.43 -27.59 4.04
C GLY A 157 -32.02 -27.01 2.75
N GLU A 158 -31.96 -25.68 2.58
CA GLU A 158 -32.38 -24.97 1.36
C GLU A 158 -31.42 -25.22 0.19
N ALA A 159 -30.14 -25.45 0.48
CA ALA A 159 -29.13 -25.86 -0.50
C ALA A 159 -28.61 -27.28 -0.23
N SER A 160 -28.31 -28.01 -1.31
CA SER A 160 -27.54 -29.25 -1.23
C SER A 160 -26.04 -29.00 -1.41
N ALA A 161 -25.21 -29.98 -1.05
CA ALA A 161 -23.77 -29.93 -1.31
C ALA A 161 -23.46 -29.72 -2.81
N ALA A 162 -24.25 -30.33 -3.70
CA ALA A 162 -24.11 -30.13 -5.14
C ALA A 162 -24.44 -28.70 -5.58
N ASP A 163 -25.42 -28.04 -4.96
CA ASP A 163 -25.76 -26.64 -5.24
C ASP A 163 -24.63 -25.71 -4.79
N ALA A 164 -24.12 -25.94 -3.57
CA ALA A 164 -22.96 -25.22 -3.03
C ALA A 164 -21.73 -25.37 -3.94
N HIS A 165 -21.38 -26.58 -4.39
CA HIS A 165 -20.25 -26.78 -5.30
C HIS A 165 -20.37 -26.01 -6.61
N ARG A 166 -21.59 -25.95 -7.18
CA ARG A 166 -21.84 -25.18 -8.41
C ARG A 166 -21.66 -23.68 -8.17
N ARG A 167 -22.19 -23.15 -7.07
CA ARG A 167 -22.05 -21.72 -6.71
C ARG A 167 -20.60 -21.33 -6.44
N ILE A 168 -19.88 -22.11 -5.64
CA ILE A 168 -18.44 -21.88 -5.34
C ILE A 168 -17.61 -21.93 -6.63
N THR A 169 -17.87 -22.89 -7.52
CA THR A 169 -17.20 -22.99 -8.81
C THR A 169 -17.51 -21.81 -9.73
N ALA A 170 -18.77 -21.38 -9.79
CA ALA A 170 -19.17 -20.24 -10.61
C ALA A 170 -18.49 -18.96 -10.12
N PHE A 171 -18.52 -18.72 -8.80
CA PHE A 171 -17.85 -17.58 -8.18
C PHE A 171 -16.35 -17.54 -8.49
N ALA A 172 -15.63 -18.65 -8.30
CA ALA A 172 -14.20 -18.73 -8.59
C ALA A 172 -13.85 -18.46 -10.07
N ARG A 173 -14.81 -18.65 -10.98
CA ARG A 173 -14.61 -18.44 -12.41
C ARG A 173 -15.01 -17.05 -12.89
N GLU A 174 -16.10 -16.51 -12.35
CA GLU A 174 -16.77 -15.34 -12.89
C GLU A 174 -16.47 -14.07 -12.07
N ASP A 175 -16.26 -14.22 -10.76
CA ASP A 175 -16.23 -13.10 -9.82
C ASP A 175 -14.90 -12.96 -9.07
N ALA A 176 -14.14 -14.06 -8.93
CA ALA A 176 -12.86 -14.03 -8.21
C ALA A 176 -11.70 -13.53 -9.10
N PRO A 177 -10.77 -12.73 -8.55
CA PRO A 177 -9.55 -12.35 -9.24
C PRO A 177 -8.58 -13.54 -9.31
N GLY A 178 -8.06 -13.82 -10.51
CA GLY A 178 -7.03 -14.83 -10.74
C GLY A 178 -7.48 -16.01 -11.62
N PRO A 179 -6.82 -17.18 -11.49
CA PRO A 179 -7.18 -18.39 -12.23
C PRO A 179 -8.59 -18.91 -11.87
N GLU A 180 -9.28 -19.55 -12.84
CA GLU A 180 -10.68 -20.03 -12.71
C GLU A 180 -10.92 -21.06 -11.57
N ASN A 181 -9.85 -21.56 -10.94
CA ASN A 181 -9.91 -22.52 -9.83
C ASN A 181 -9.49 -21.93 -8.48
N ARG A 182 -9.24 -20.62 -8.39
CA ARG A 182 -8.78 -19.93 -7.18
C ARG A 182 -9.75 -18.84 -6.78
N THR A 183 -9.86 -18.62 -5.48
CA THR A 183 -10.57 -17.47 -4.94
C THR A 183 -9.60 -16.41 -4.42
N ALA A 184 -10.11 -15.24 -4.01
CA ALA A 184 -9.28 -14.15 -3.53
C ALA A 184 -8.46 -14.57 -2.29
N ALA A 185 -9.07 -15.32 -1.37
CA ALA A 185 -8.36 -15.83 -0.21
C ALA A 185 -7.24 -16.82 -0.58
N ASP A 186 -7.37 -17.60 -1.66
CA ASP A 186 -6.26 -18.44 -2.12
C ASP A 186 -5.09 -17.58 -2.60
N VAL A 187 -5.36 -16.45 -3.26
CA VAL A 187 -4.32 -15.55 -3.78
C VAL A 187 -3.59 -14.83 -2.64
N VAL A 188 -4.34 -14.31 -1.66
CA VAL A 188 -3.76 -13.55 -0.53
C VAL A 188 -2.94 -14.45 0.39
N LEU A 189 -3.49 -15.61 0.79
CA LEU A 189 -2.82 -16.51 1.72
C LEU A 189 -1.58 -17.21 1.12
N GLU A 190 -1.52 -17.40 -0.21
CA GLU A 190 -0.30 -17.91 -0.84
C GLU A 190 0.81 -16.84 -0.87
N ALA A 191 0.45 -15.56 -1.07
CA ALA A 191 1.42 -14.48 -1.08
C ALA A 191 2.12 -14.30 0.28
N GLU A 192 1.42 -14.52 1.39
CA GLU A 192 2.02 -14.52 2.73
C GLU A 192 3.08 -15.63 2.90
N VAL A 193 2.80 -16.82 2.37
CA VAL A 193 3.69 -17.99 2.50
C VAL A 193 4.96 -17.84 1.67
N ASP A 194 4.90 -17.14 0.53
CA ASP A 194 6.07 -16.89 -0.33
C ASP A 194 6.97 -15.75 0.19
N GLU A 195 6.49 -14.90 1.11
CA GLU A 195 7.26 -13.80 1.72
C GLU A 195 7.89 -14.16 3.09
N GLY A 196 7.55 -15.30 3.69
CA GLY A 196 8.07 -15.81 4.97
C GLY A 196 9.27 -16.75 4.86
#